data_AF-A0A345IQ46-F1
#
_entry.id   AF-A0A345IQ46-F1
#
_cell.length_a   1.000
_cell.length_b   1.000
_cell.length_c   1.000
_cell.angle_alpha   90.00
_cell.angle_beta   90.00
_cell.angle_gamma   90.00
#
_symmetry.space_group_name_H-M   'P 1'
#
loop_
_entity.id
_entity.type
_entity.pdbx_description
1 polymer ?
#
loop_
_entity_poly.entity_id
_entity_poly.type
_entity_poly.pdbx_seq_one_letter_code
_entity_poly.pdbx_strand_id
1 'polypeptide(L)' 'MSALVGTRHNQVIKEFYTCLVAAGKSKKVALTACIRKLLTILNAMLKKNEAWDPMYHQPAS' A
#
# COMPACT_ATOMS: atom_id res chain seq x y z
N MET A 1 -2.16 3.95 -16.22
CA MET A 1 -2.02 2.60 -15.63
C MET A 1 -0.97 2.62 -14.49
N SER A 2 -1.25 3.29 -13.37
CA SER A 2 -0.27 3.47 -12.26
C SER A 2 -0.24 2.31 -11.25
N ALA A 3 -1.27 1.46 -11.27
CA ALA A 3 -1.43 0.29 -10.42
C ALA A 3 -0.27 -0.73 -10.56
N LEU A 4 0.16 -1.00 -11.80
CA LEU A 4 1.25 -1.94 -12.08
C LEU A 4 2.61 -1.40 -11.61
N VAL A 5 2.84 -0.09 -11.74
CA VAL A 5 4.08 0.55 -11.30
C VAL A 5 4.20 0.49 -9.77
N GLY A 6 3.10 0.73 -9.04
CA GLY A 6 3.07 0.60 -7.58
C GLY A 6 3.40 -0.81 -7.07
N THR A 7 2.96 -1.86 -7.78
CA THR A 7 3.31 -3.26 -7.46
C THR A 7 4.75 -3.64 -7.80
N ARG A 8 5.44 -2.90 -8.69
CA ARG A 8 6.83 -3.19 -9.10
C ARG A 8 7.85 -2.48 -8.23
N HIS A 9 7.55 -1.29 -7.74
CA HIS A 9 8.51 -0.47 -6.99
C HIS A 9 8.40 -0.58 -5.46
N ASN A 10 7.34 -1.18 -4.93
CA ASN A 10 7.17 -1.29 -3.49
C ASN A 10 6.68 -2.69 -3.11
N GLN A 11 7.59 -3.53 -2.60
CA GLN A 11 7.30 -4.91 -2.17
C GLN A 11 6.11 -4.97 -1.20
N VAL A 12 5.98 -3.96 -0.35
CA VAL A 12 4.91 -3.84 0.66
C VAL A 12 3.52 -3.79 0.00
N ILE A 13 3.38 -3.08 -1.11
CA ILE A 13 2.10 -2.95 -1.82
C ILE A 13 1.79 -4.23 -2.58
N LYS A 14 2.82 -4.87 -3.12
CA LYS A 14 2.69 -6.15 -3.82
C LYS A 14 2.19 -7.25 -2.90
N GLU A 15 2.75 -7.34 -1.69
CA GLU A 15 2.30 -8.29 -0.66
C GLU A 15 0.85 -8.01 -0.25
N PHE A 16 0.52 -6.76 0.06
CA PHE A 16 -0.85 -6.37 0.42
C PHE A 16 -1.87 -6.66 -0.70
N TYR A 17 -1.51 -6.35 -1.95
CA TYR A 17 -2.32 -6.69 -3.13
C TYR A 17 -2.50 -8.20 -3.27
N THR A 18 -1.44 -8.98 -3.09
CA THR A 18 -1.48 -10.44 -3.19
C THR A 18 -2.36 -11.04 -2.10
N CYS A 19 -2.27 -10.56 -0.86
CA CYS A 19 -3.17 -10.96 0.23
C CYS A 19 -4.64 -10.63 -0.08
N LEU A 20 -4.93 -9.45 -0.63
CA LEU A 20 -6.30 -9.05 -1.00
C LEU A 20 -6.88 -9.90 -2.12
N VAL A 21 -6.06 -10.25 -3.12
CA VAL A 21 -6.46 -11.13 -4.23
C VAL A 21 -6.63 -12.58 -3.73
N ALA A 22 -5.73 -13.06 -2.87
CA ALA A 22 -5.85 -14.38 -2.24
C ALA A 22 -7.10 -14.49 -1.35
N ALA A 23 -7.51 -13.39 -0.71
CA ALA A 23 -8.77 -13.29 0.03
C ALA A 23 -10.03 -13.21 -0.86
N GLY A 24 -9.90 -13.41 -2.18
CA GLY A 24 -11.02 -13.47 -3.12
C GLY A 24 -11.61 -12.12 -3.53
N LYS A 25 -10.94 -11.00 -3.22
CA LYS A 25 -11.46 -9.68 -3.59
C LYS A 25 -11.20 -9.36 -5.05
N SER A 26 -12.19 -8.69 -5.68
CA SER A 26 -12.07 -8.18 -7.05
C SER A 26 -10.81 -7.34 -7.23
N LYS A 27 -10.02 -7.62 -8.27
CA LYS A 27 -8.73 -6.96 -8.57
C LYS A 27 -8.82 -5.42 -8.53
N LYS A 28 -9.94 -4.85 -8.99
CA LYS A 28 -10.20 -3.40 -8.93
C LYS A 28 -10.26 -2.87 -7.50
N VAL A 29 -10.95 -3.58 -6.60
CA VAL A 29 -11.07 -3.22 -5.17
C VAL A 29 -9.73 -3.37 -4.47
N ALA A 30 -8.96 -4.40 -4.80
CA ALA A 30 -7.62 -4.59 -4.27
C ALA A 30 -6.69 -3.42 -4.65
N LEU A 31 -6.78 -2.92 -5.89
CA LEU A 31 -6.03 -1.75 -6.34
C LEU A 31 -6.46 -0.46 -5.63
N THR A 32 -7.76 -0.21 -5.51
CA THR A 32 -8.28 0.95 -4.77
C THR A 32 -7.84 0.93 -3.30
N ALA A 33 -7.83 -0.24 -2.66
CA ALA A 33 -7.33 -0.41 -1.30
C ALA A 33 -5.82 -0.11 -1.19
N CYS A 34 -5.02 -0.55 -2.17
CA CYS A 34 -3.59 -0.26 -2.24
C CYS A 34 -3.30 1.25 -2.35
N ILE A 35 -4.02 1.95 -3.24
CA ILE A 35 -3.89 3.40 -3.43
C ILE A 35 -4.26 4.14 -2.14
N ARG A 36 -5.34 3.73 -1.47
CA ARG A 36 -5.76 4.34 -0.21
C ARG A 36 -4.71 4.15 0.89
N LYS A 37 -4.12 2.94 0.98
CA LYS A 37 -3.04 2.66 1.95
C LYS A 37 -1.79 3.52 1.68
N LEU A 38 -1.41 3.68 0.42
CA LEU A 38 -0.32 4.57 0.01
C LEU A 38 -0.57 6.03 0.41
N LEU A 39 -1.75 6.56 0.07
CA LEU A 39 -2.13 7.93 0.41
C LEU A 39 -2.13 8.15 1.92
N THR A 40 -2.58 7.18 2.71
CA THR A 40 -2.53 7.26 4.17
C THR A 40 -1.10 7.33 4.70
N ILE A 41 -0.18 6.53 4.16
CA ILE A 41 1.24 6.56 4.55
C ILE A 41 1.85 7.91 4.19
N LEU A 42 1.66 8.38 2.95
CA LEU A 42 2.15 9.68 2.51
C LEU A 42 1.58 10.84 3.34
N ASN A 43 0.29 10.79 3.66
CA ASN A 43 -0.35 11.81 4.49
C ASN A 43 0.19 11.79 5.94
N ALA A 44 0.47 10.60 6.49
CA ALA A 44 1.08 10.47 7.81
C ALA A 44 2.52 11.00 7.82
N MET A 45 3.32 10.69 6.81
CA MET A 45 4.68 11.18 6.65
C MET A 45 4.74 12.70 6.47
N LEU A 46 3.90 13.26 5.59
CA LEU A 46 3.81 14.69 5.37
C LEU A 46 3.41 15.43 6.66
N LYS A 47 2.47 14.88 7.43
CA LYS A 47 2.08 15.46 8.72
C LYS A 47 3.23 15.45 9.75
N LYS A 48 4.10 14.45 9.69
CA LYS A 48 5.25 14.31 10.61
C LYS A 48 6.54 14.95 10.07
N ASN A 49 6.54 15.41 8.82
CA ASN A 49 7.75 15.86 8.11
C ASN A 49 8.89 14.83 8.14
N GLU A 50 8.52 13.55 8.10
CA GLU A 50 9.45 12.42 8.16
C GLU A 50 9.66 11.83 6.77
N ALA A 51 10.89 11.37 6.50
CA ALA A 51 11.22 10.66 5.28
C ALA A 51 10.52 9.29 5.22
N TRP A 52 10.48 8.68 4.04
CA TRP A 52 9.86 7.36 3.86
C TRP A 52 10.54 6.33 4.74
N ASP A 53 9.80 5.82 5.74
CA ASP A 53 10.23 4.69 6.55
C ASP A 53 9.38 3.46 6.21
N PRO A 54 9.97 2.40 5.61
CA PRO A 54 9.30 1.13 5.36
C PRO A 54 8.70 0.48 6.61
N MET A 55 9.17 0.83 7.81
CA MET A 55 8.71 0.25 9.09
C MET A 55 7.34 0.80 9.56
N TYR A 56 6.83 1.89 8.98
CA TYR A 56 5.47 2.39 9.27
C TYR A 56 4.34 1.40 8.92
N HIS A 57 4.67 0.31 8.22
CA HIS A 57 3.71 -0.72 7.82
C HIS A 57 3.56 -1.89 8.78
N GLN A 58 4.23 -1.88 9.95
CA GLN A 58 4.01 -2.94 10.93
C GLN A 58 2.53 -2.85 11.38
N PRO A 59 1.67 -3.85 11.12
CA PRO A 59 0.37 -3.90 11.76
C PRO A 59 0.65 -3.97 13.27
N ALA A 60 0.11 -3.01 14.02
CA ALA A 60 0.16 -3.05 15.47
C ALA A 60 -0.36 -4.43 15.91
N SER A 61 0.46 -5.09 16.72
CA SER A 61 0.26 -6.43 17.29
C SER A 61 -1.03 -6.52 18.08
#